data_AF-A0A0D2BRX4-F1
#
_entry.id   AF-A0A0D2BRX4-F1
#
_cell.length_a   1.000
_cell.length_b   1.000
_cell.length_c   1.000
_cell.angle_alpha   90.00
_cell.angle_beta   90.00
_cell.angle_gamma   90.00
#
_symmetry.space_group_name_H-M   'P 1'
#
loop_
_entity.id
_entity.type
_entity.pdbx_description
1 polymer ?
#
loop_
_entity_poly.entity_id
_entity_poly.type
_entity_poly.pdbx_seq_one_letter_code
_entity_poly.pdbx_strand_id
1 'polypeptide(L)'
;MQFFHDVDYDVFRYLQDNNKTYGFGIMLYDSPESLPSLWPETLKFLADRPEYLHENNAVSWLVDDQHRPEHHLRANGYSTCHFWSNAEIADLAFWRSQPYEEYFTYLDRTGGFFYERWGDAPVHSIGLGLFEDARKIHWFKDIGYSYSPSASCPNSPKFCGCAAGQWYSREPQRQQEDCLPVWLKHIGAD
;
A
#
# COMPACT_ATOMS: atom_id res chain seq x y z
N MET A 1 6.73 -14.25 -9.98
CA MET A 1 5.80 -14.38 -8.84
C MET A 1 5.50 -15.85 -8.60
N GLN A 2 5.42 -16.29 -7.35
CA GLN A 2 5.07 -17.66 -6.96
C GLN A 2 4.03 -17.62 -5.84
N PHE A 3 3.05 -18.54 -5.89
CA PHE A 3 2.09 -18.79 -4.80
C PHE A 3 2.45 -20.10 -4.10
N PHE A 4 2.30 -20.13 -2.77
CA PHE A 4 2.84 -21.23 -1.94
C PHE A 4 1.80 -22.28 -1.53
N HIS A 5 0.52 -22.08 -1.87
CA HIS A 5 -0.56 -22.97 -1.51
C HIS A 5 -1.81 -22.68 -2.37
N ASP A 6 -2.75 -23.61 -2.34
CA ASP A 6 -4.08 -23.42 -2.90
C ASP A 6 -4.94 -22.56 -1.96
N VAL A 7 -5.71 -21.63 -2.54
CA VAL A 7 -6.72 -20.84 -1.85
C VAL A 7 -8.07 -21.55 -2.01
N ASP A 8 -8.72 -21.91 -0.91
CA ASP A 8 -9.91 -22.77 -0.86
C ASP A 8 -11.25 -21.99 -0.82
N TYR A 9 -11.22 -20.70 -1.14
CA TYR A 9 -12.39 -19.83 -1.21
C TYR A 9 -12.30 -18.85 -2.39
N ASP A 10 -13.44 -18.26 -2.76
CA ASP A 10 -13.52 -17.21 -3.79
C ASP A 10 -13.10 -15.86 -3.19
N VAL A 11 -11.89 -15.40 -3.55
CA VAL A 11 -11.32 -14.14 -3.05
C VAL A 11 -12.10 -12.91 -3.51
N PHE A 12 -12.69 -12.93 -4.70
CA PHE A 12 -13.47 -11.80 -5.22
C PHE A 12 -14.80 -11.71 -4.50
N ARG A 13 -15.46 -12.85 -4.31
CA ARG A 13 -16.68 -12.91 -3.53
C ARG A 13 -16.46 -12.55 -2.07
N TYR A 14 -15.30 -12.91 -1.49
CA TYR A 14 -14.93 -12.46 -0.14
C TYR A 14 -14.87 -10.93 -0.05
N LEU A 15 -14.21 -10.24 -0.99
CA LEU A 15 -14.19 -8.78 -1.04
C LEU A 15 -15.61 -8.21 -1.13
N GLN A 16 -16.41 -8.74 -2.06
CA GLN A 16 -17.78 -8.29 -2.28
C GLN A 16 -18.67 -8.49 -1.04
N ASP A 17 -18.71 -9.70 -0.48
CA ASP A 17 -19.56 -10.08 0.64
C ASP A 17 -19.16 -9.34 1.94
N ASN A 18 -17.90 -8.93 2.07
CA ASN A 18 -17.38 -8.17 3.22
C ASN A 18 -17.17 -6.67 2.93
N ASN A 19 -17.65 -6.19 1.78
CA ASN A 19 -17.55 -4.78 1.37
C ASN A 19 -16.11 -4.23 1.46
N LYS A 20 -15.13 -5.00 1.02
CA LYS A 20 -13.72 -4.63 0.96
C LYS A 20 -13.39 -4.05 -0.42
N THR A 21 -12.67 -2.94 -0.44
CA THR A 21 -12.29 -2.21 -1.66
C THR A 21 -10.96 -2.70 -2.22
N TYR A 22 -10.01 -3.04 -1.37
CA TYR A 22 -8.65 -3.36 -1.78
C TYR A 22 -8.05 -4.45 -0.91
N GLY A 23 -7.23 -5.30 -1.51
CA GLY A 23 -6.53 -6.39 -0.85
C GLY A 23 -5.06 -6.44 -1.23
N PHE A 24 -4.20 -6.56 -0.22
CA PHE A 24 -2.74 -6.65 -0.39
C PHE A 24 -2.16 -7.82 0.40
N GLY A 25 -0.97 -8.29 0.00
CA GLY A 25 -0.22 -9.26 0.80
C GLY A 25 1.09 -8.75 1.36
N ILE A 26 1.83 -7.89 0.64
CA ILE A 26 3.10 -7.28 1.09
C ILE A 26 2.97 -5.74 1.08
N MET A 27 3.61 -5.09 2.05
CA MET A 27 3.67 -3.62 2.17
C MET A 27 5.10 -3.17 2.47
N LEU A 28 5.59 -2.17 1.73
CA LEU A 28 7.00 -1.78 1.72
C LEU A 28 7.18 -0.28 1.90
N TYR A 29 8.39 0.11 2.32
CA TYR A 29 8.93 1.43 2.06
C TYR A 29 9.41 1.56 0.61
N ASP A 30 9.25 2.74 0.03
CA ASP A 30 9.82 3.10 -1.28
C ASP A 30 11.14 3.87 -1.13
N SER A 31 11.87 4.00 -2.24
CA SER A 31 13.02 4.88 -2.38
C SER A 31 12.53 6.34 -2.42
N PRO A 32 12.82 7.18 -1.40
CA PRO A 32 12.32 8.55 -1.34
C PRO A 32 12.85 9.44 -2.48
N GLU A 33 13.95 9.06 -3.13
CA GLU A 33 14.52 9.73 -4.31
C GLU A 33 13.61 9.63 -5.54
N SER A 34 12.73 8.63 -5.59
CA SER A 34 11.84 8.41 -6.73
C SER A 34 10.62 9.30 -6.72
N LEU A 35 10.28 9.87 -5.56
CA LEU A 35 9.02 10.56 -5.31
C LEU A 35 9.11 11.80 -4.40
N PRO A 36 10.19 12.61 -4.43
CA PRO A 36 10.34 13.72 -3.49
C PRO A 36 9.21 14.75 -3.56
N SER A 37 8.58 14.97 -4.72
CA SER A 37 7.46 15.93 -4.83
C SER A 37 6.07 15.29 -4.78
N LEU A 38 5.95 13.96 -4.76
CA LEU A 38 4.65 13.28 -4.78
C LEU A 38 3.74 13.77 -3.64
N TRP A 39 4.23 13.72 -2.40
CA TRP A 39 3.44 14.15 -1.24
C TRP A 39 3.15 15.66 -1.19
N PRO A 40 4.13 16.56 -1.48
CA PRO A 40 3.83 17.97 -1.68
C PRO A 40 2.72 18.25 -2.70
N GLU A 41 2.70 17.56 -3.85
CA GLU A 41 1.63 17.68 -4.83
C GLU A 41 0.30 17.11 -4.31
N THR A 42 0.32 15.96 -3.60
CA THR A 42 -0.86 15.43 -2.92
C THR A 42 -1.47 16.43 -1.92
N LEU A 43 -0.64 17.11 -1.13
CA LEU A 43 -1.12 18.10 -0.16
C LEU A 43 -1.75 19.33 -0.84
N LYS A 44 -1.20 19.77 -1.98
CA LYS A 44 -1.82 20.84 -2.79
C LYS A 44 -3.18 20.41 -3.33
N PHE A 45 -3.28 19.17 -3.84
CA PHE A 45 -4.56 18.62 -4.29
C PHE A 45 -5.59 18.58 -3.15
N LEU A 46 -5.21 18.11 -1.96
CA LEU A 46 -6.09 18.08 -0.79
C LEU A 46 -6.49 19.48 -0.30
N ALA A 47 -5.63 20.48 -0.44
CA ALA A 47 -5.99 21.87 -0.11
C ALA A 47 -7.09 22.41 -1.04
N ASP A 48 -7.10 21.98 -2.31
CA ASP A 48 -8.12 22.34 -3.31
C ASP A 48 -9.37 21.45 -3.26
N ARG A 49 -9.26 20.24 -2.66
CA ARG A 49 -10.33 19.23 -2.53
C ARG A 49 -10.39 18.62 -1.12
N PRO A 50 -10.58 19.43 -0.07
CA PRO A 50 -10.61 18.92 1.31
C PRO A 50 -11.76 17.93 1.55
N GLU A 51 -12.84 18.01 0.78
CA GLU A 51 -14.01 17.13 0.86
C GLU A 51 -13.74 15.68 0.47
N TYR A 52 -12.63 15.39 -0.22
CA TYR A 52 -12.26 14.03 -0.61
C TYR A 52 -11.56 13.25 0.50
N LEU A 53 -11.09 13.91 1.56
CA LEU A 53 -10.47 13.21 2.68
C LEU A 53 -11.52 12.41 3.45
N HIS A 54 -11.38 11.08 3.43
CA HIS A 54 -12.30 10.21 4.14
C HIS A 54 -12.14 10.37 5.65
N GLU A 55 -13.22 10.29 6.43
CA GLU A 55 -13.15 10.48 7.90
C GLU A 55 -12.33 9.38 8.61
N ASN A 56 -12.37 8.16 8.07
CA ASN A 56 -11.60 7.00 8.53
C ASN A 56 -10.44 6.68 7.59
N ASN A 57 -9.68 7.71 7.20
CA ASN A 57 -8.51 7.59 6.33
C ASN A 57 -7.31 6.94 7.06
N ALA A 58 -6.25 6.64 6.30
CA ALA A 58 -4.99 6.09 6.77
C ALA A 58 -3.84 7.14 6.78
N VAL A 59 -4.13 8.43 6.98
CA VAL A 59 -3.11 9.49 6.97
C VAL A 59 -2.00 9.23 7.99
N SER A 60 -2.32 8.72 9.18
CA SER A 60 -1.32 8.41 10.22
C SER A 60 -0.26 7.39 9.75
N TRP A 61 -0.64 6.46 8.88
CA TRP A 61 0.28 5.55 8.21
C TRP A 61 1.08 6.23 7.08
N LEU A 62 0.42 7.08 6.29
CA LEU A 62 1.06 7.85 5.22
C LEU A 62 2.12 8.82 5.74
N VAL A 63 2.01 9.32 6.98
CA VAL A 63 2.93 10.32 7.53
C VAL A 63 3.76 9.81 8.72
N ASP A 64 3.86 8.49 8.92
CA ASP A 64 4.73 7.95 9.98
C ASP A 64 6.19 8.37 9.76
N ASP A 65 6.74 9.08 10.74
CA ASP A 65 8.11 9.57 10.77
C ASP A 65 8.99 8.81 11.77
N GLN A 66 8.41 7.87 12.54
CA GLN A 66 9.06 7.23 13.66
C GLN A 66 9.94 6.06 13.25
N HIS A 67 9.50 5.26 12.28
CA HIS A 67 10.21 4.04 11.89
C HIS A 67 11.38 4.33 10.94
N ARG A 68 11.19 5.24 9.97
CA ARG A 68 12.24 5.66 9.02
C ARG A 68 12.22 7.18 8.83
N PRO A 69 12.68 7.96 9.83
CA PRO A 69 12.63 9.42 9.78
C PRO A 69 13.35 10.03 8.58
N GLU A 70 14.44 9.40 8.11
CA GLU A 70 15.15 9.85 6.91
C GLU A 70 14.31 9.69 5.63
N HIS A 71 13.48 8.64 5.51
CA HIS A 71 12.58 8.48 4.38
C HIS A 71 11.52 9.56 4.40
N HIS A 72 10.88 9.76 5.56
CA HIS A 72 9.89 10.80 5.77
C HIS A 72 10.43 12.19 5.43
N LEU A 73 11.65 12.51 5.89
CA LEU A 73 12.30 13.79 5.59
C LEU A 73 12.57 13.96 4.09
N ARG A 74 13.10 12.93 3.43
CA ARG A 74 13.51 13.00 2.01
C ARG A 74 12.33 12.98 1.04
N ALA A 75 11.22 12.37 1.44
CA ALA A 75 9.95 12.41 0.72
C ALA A 75 9.03 13.56 1.20
N ASN A 76 9.60 14.56 1.89
CA ASN A 76 8.93 15.80 2.28
C ASN A 76 7.61 15.61 3.06
N GLY A 77 7.57 14.65 3.98
CA GLY A 77 6.43 14.41 4.87
C GLY A 77 5.67 13.11 4.62
N TYR A 78 6.08 12.31 3.65
CA TYR A 78 5.48 11.00 3.37
C TYR A 78 6.37 9.88 3.87
N SER A 79 5.79 8.92 4.59
CA SER A 79 6.49 7.75 5.15
C SER A 79 7.16 6.91 4.08
N THR A 80 6.74 7.01 2.81
CA THR A 80 7.10 6.15 1.67
C THR A 80 6.50 4.75 1.72
N CYS A 81 5.65 4.48 2.70
CA CYS A 81 4.96 3.20 2.82
C CYS A 81 3.89 3.01 1.77
N HIS A 82 3.89 1.86 1.10
CA HIS A 82 2.93 1.54 0.07
C HIS A 82 2.57 0.06 0.07
N PHE A 83 1.34 -0.25 -0.34
CA PHE A 83 0.96 -1.60 -0.73
C PHE A 83 1.75 -2.00 -1.98
N TRP A 84 2.36 -3.18 -1.96
CA TRP A 84 3.18 -3.60 -3.09
C TRP A 84 2.31 -4.13 -4.23
N SER A 85 1.95 -3.23 -5.15
CA SER A 85 0.94 -3.41 -6.22
C SER A 85 1.27 -4.45 -7.29
N ASN A 86 2.41 -5.15 -7.20
CA ASN A 86 2.67 -6.29 -8.08
C ASN A 86 1.65 -7.43 -7.90
N ALA A 87 0.99 -7.48 -6.75
CA ALA A 87 -0.13 -8.36 -6.45
C ALA A 87 -1.18 -7.58 -5.66
N GLU A 88 -2.27 -7.23 -6.34
CA GLU A 88 -3.41 -6.50 -5.77
C GLU A 88 -4.72 -7.18 -6.20
N ILE A 89 -5.71 -7.15 -5.30
CA ILE A 89 -7.10 -7.50 -5.62
C ILE A 89 -7.93 -6.27 -5.26
N ALA A 90 -8.57 -5.64 -6.24
CA ALA A 90 -9.19 -4.35 -6.06
C ALA A 90 -10.59 -4.26 -6.69
N ASP A 91 -11.48 -3.52 -6.05
CA ASP A 91 -12.72 -3.04 -6.65
C ASP A 91 -12.41 -1.85 -7.58
N LEU A 92 -12.61 -2.05 -8.88
CA LEU A 92 -12.39 -1.03 -9.89
C LEU A 92 -13.32 0.19 -9.73
N ALA A 93 -14.40 0.09 -8.97
CA ALA A 93 -15.27 1.23 -8.67
C ALA A 93 -14.51 2.33 -7.91
N PHE A 94 -13.54 1.97 -7.06
CA PHE A 94 -12.70 2.94 -6.37
C PHE A 94 -11.79 3.71 -7.34
N TRP A 95 -11.12 3.02 -8.26
CA TRP A 95 -10.26 3.66 -9.26
C TRP A 95 -11.03 4.52 -10.26
N ARG A 96 -12.32 4.23 -10.47
CA ARG A 96 -13.25 5.02 -11.29
C ARG A 96 -14.03 6.06 -10.49
N SER A 97 -13.78 6.15 -9.19
CA SER A 97 -14.44 7.14 -8.34
C SER A 97 -13.90 8.53 -8.65
N GLN A 98 -14.76 9.54 -8.51
CA GLN A 98 -14.38 10.92 -8.77
C GLN A 98 -13.16 11.38 -7.94
N PRO A 99 -13.03 11.07 -6.64
CA PRO A 99 -11.83 11.45 -5.86
C PRO A 99 -10.53 10.90 -6.46
N TYR A 100 -10.52 9.63 -6.85
CA TYR A 100 -9.32 9.00 -7.40
C TYR A 100 -9.01 9.49 -8.82
N GLU A 101 -10.02 9.60 -9.69
CA GLU A 101 -9.81 10.09 -11.07
C GLU A 101 -9.32 11.54 -11.10
N GLU A 102 -9.89 12.42 -10.25
CA GLU A 102 -9.42 13.81 -10.14
C GLU A 102 -8.01 13.88 -9.56
N TYR A 103 -7.69 13.06 -8.56
CA TYR A 103 -6.34 12.97 -7.99
C TYR A 103 -5.31 12.51 -9.03
N PHE A 104 -5.60 11.41 -9.73
CA PHE A 104 -4.72 10.89 -10.78
C PHE A 104 -4.54 11.91 -11.91
N THR A 105 -5.62 12.55 -12.36
CA THR A 105 -5.57 13.59 -13.40
C THR A 105 -4.74 14.80 -12.95
N TYR A 106 -4.83 15.18 -11.67
CA TYR A 106 -4.00 16.22 -11.09
C TYR A 106 -2.51 15.83 -11.15
N LEU A 107 -2.16 14.63 -10.65
CA LEU A 107 -0.78 14.13 -10.67
C LEU A 107 -0.21 13.99 -12.09
N ASP A 108 -1.01 13.54 -13.06
CA ASP A 108 -0.57 13.43 -14.46
C ASP A 108 -0.13 14.80 -15.01
N ARG A 109 -0.87 15.86 -14.67
CA ARG A 109 -0.56 17.24 -15.11
C ARG A 109 0.68 17.84 -14.45
N THR A 110 1.09 17.37 -13.27
CA THR A 110 2.34 17.82 -12.64
C THR A 110 3.57 17.24 -13.34
N GLY A 111 3.40 16.13 -14.07
CA GLY A 111 4.46 15.46 -14.83
C GLY A 111 5.41 14.62 -13.98
N GLY A 112 5.13 14.42 -12.69
CA GLY A 112 6.01 13.67 -11.77
C GLY A 112 6.24 12.20 -12.17
N PHE A 113 5.32 11.59 -12.93
CA PHE A 113 5.53 10.28 -13.54
C PHE A 113 6.73 10.22 -14.51
N PHE A 114 7.10 11.35 -15.12
CA PHE A 114 8.18 11.44 -16.11
C PHE A 114 9.40 12.22 -15.60
N TYR A 115 9.18 13.30 -14.85
CA TYR A 115 10.26 14.13 -14.32
C TYR A 115 10.86 13.58 -13.03
N GLU A 116 10.10 12.76 -12.30
CA GLU A 116 10.59 11.89 -11.22
C GLU A 116 10.38 10.42 -11.64
N ARG A 117 10.09 9.53 -10.69
CA ARG A 117 9.82 8.11 -10.96
C ARG A 117 8.71 7.59 -10.07
N TRP A 118 7.58 8.30 -10.05
CA TRP A 118 6.41 7.89 -9.27
C TRP A 118 5.91 6.53 -9.74
N GLY A 119 6.01 5.54 -8.87
CA GLY A 119 5.42 4.24 -9.10
C GLY A 119 3.90 4.28 -8.92
N ASP A 120 3.21 3.34 -9.55
CA ASP A 120 1.79 3.10 -9.29
C ASP A 120 1.55 2.73 -7.83
N ALA A 121 2.42 1.93 -7.21
CA ALA A 121 2.30 1.47 -5.83
C ALA A 121 2.11 2.62 -4.80
N PRO A 122 2.99 3.65 -4.71
CA PRO A 122 2.77 4.79 -3.82
C PRO A 122 1.56 5.64 -4.23
N VAL A 123 1.24 5.79 -5.53
CA VAL A 123 0.07 6.56 -5.98
C VAL A 123 -1.24 5.88 -5.58
N HIS A 124 -1.37 4.58 -5.80
CA HIS A 124 -2.50 3.76 -5.37
C HIS A 124 -2.65 3.81 -3.84
N SER A 125 -1.53 3.67 -3.14
CA SER A 125 -1.49 3.65 -1.67
C SER A 125 -1.92 4.98 -1.04
N ILE A 126 -1.46 6.10 -1.59
CA ILE A 126 -1.90 7.43 -1.16
C ILE A 126 -3.38 7.62 -1.48
N GLY A 127 -3.83 7.26 -2.69
CA GLY A 127 -5.25 7.36 -3.06
C GLY A 127 -6.15 6.58 -2.10
N LEU A 128 -5.85 5.30 -1.87
CA LEU A 128 -6.57 4.45 -0.90
C LEU A 128 -6.48 5.02 0.52
N GLY A 129 -5.28 5.44 0.94
CA GLY A 129 -5.03 5.95 2.28
C GLY A 129 -5.69 7.29 2.57
N LEU A 130 -6.09 8.06 1.56
CA LEU A 130 -6.76 9.35 1.73
C LEU A 130 -8.28 9.26 1.49
N PHE A 131 -8.70 8.55 0.44
CA PHE A 131 -10.06 8.68 -0.09
C PHE A 131 -10.99 7.52 0.25
N GLU A 132 -10.49 6.41 0.79
CA GLU A 132 -11.29 5.25 1.19
C GLU A 132 -11.33 5.07 2.72
N ASP A 133 -12.35 4.36 3.19
CA ASP A 133 -12.38 3.83 4.55
C ASP A 133 -11.27 2.79 4.74
N ALA A 134 -10.31 3.06 5.62
CA ALA A 134 -9.18 2.18 5.89
C ALA A 134 -9.60 0.75 6.29
N ARG A 135 -10.81 0.55 6.85
CA ARG A 135 -11.34 -0.78 7.21
C ARG A 135 -11.76 -1.63 6.01
N LYS A 136 -11.93 -1.01 4.84
CA LYS A 136 -12.19 -1.72 3.57
C LYS A 136 -10.92 -2.17 2.87
N ILE A 137 -9.76 -1.85 3.42
CA ILE A 137 -8.46 -2.33 2.93
C ILE A 137 -8.10 -3.58 3.73
N HIS A 138 -7.94 -4.70 3.04
CA HIS A 138 -7.75 -6.01 3.64
C HIS A 138 -6.33 -6.54 3.44
N TRP A 139 -5.73 -7.01 4.53
CA TRP A 139 -4.46 -7.73 4.46
C TRP A 139 -4.70 -9.22 4.30
N PHE A 140 -4.41 -9.76 3.11
CA PHE A 140 -4.45 -11.19 2.81
C PHE A 140 -3.26 -11.93 3.42
N LYS A 141 -3.25 -12.01 4.75
CA LYS A 141 -2.29 -12.77 5.54
C LYS A 141 -2.37 -14.28 5.32
N ASP A 142 -3.36 -14.76 4.58
CA ASP A 142 -3.60 -16.16 4.25
C ASP A 142 -3.28 -16.50 2.80
N ILE A 143 -2.91 -15.51 1.97
CA ILE A 143 -2.42 -15.73 0.60
C ILE A 143 -0.90 -15.59 0.60
N GLY A 144 -0.23 -16.74 0.56
CA GLY A 144 1.22 -16.81 0.56
C GLY A 144 1.76 -16.61 -0.84
N TYR A 145 2.45 -15.49 -1.09
CA TYR A 145 3.07 -15.23 -2.37
C TYR A 145 4.48 -14.67 -2.23
N SER A 146 5.28 -14.81 -3.27
CA SER A 146 6.58 -14.15 -3.38
C SER A 146 6.82 -13.54 -4.74
N TYR A 147 7.56 -12.45 -4.71
CA TYR A 147 8.17 -11.82 -5.86
C TYR A 147 9.57 -11.40 -5.43
N SER A 148 10.61 -11.89 -6.11
CA SER A 148 11.99 -11.69 -5.67
C SER A 148 12.29 -10.20 -5.41
N PRO A 149 12.85 -9.82 -4.24
CA PRO A 149 13.40 -10.67 -3.16
C PRO A 149 12.44 -10.96 -1.99
N SER A 150 11.16 -10.62 -2.12
CA SER A 150 10.20 -10.53 -1.03
C SER A 150 9.16 -11.66 -1.04
N ALA A 151 8.72 -12.08 0.14
CA ALA A 151 7.71 -13.12 0.33
C ALA A 151 6.78 -12.78 1.50
N SER A 152 5.51 -13.12 1.35
CA SER A 152 4.52 -13.23 2.41
C SER A 152 4.38 -14.73 2.70
N CYS A 153 4.94 -15.20 3.83
CA CYS A 153 4.88 -16.61 4.23
C CYS A 153 4.29 -16.75 5.64
N PRO A 154 2.95 -16.89 5.74
CA PRO A 154 2.28 -17.05 7.01
C PRO A 154 2.68 -18.37 7.69
N ASN A 155 2.67 -18.40 9.02
CA ASN A 155 3.01 -19.60 9.78
C ASN A 155 1.81 -20.56 9.84
N SER A 156 1.61 -21.35 8.78
CA SER A 156 0.58 -22.38 8.74
C SER A 156 1.05 -23.62 7.97
N PRO A 157 0.59 -24.81 8.35
CA PRO A 157 0.92 -26.06 7.67
C PRO A 157 0.46 -26.11 6.21
N LYS A 158 -0.44 -25.21 5.79
CA LYS A 158 -0.84 -25.09 4.37
C LYS A 158 0.28 -24.52 3.49
N PHE A 159 1.24 -23.77 4.04
CA PHE A 159 2.30 -23.10 3.28
C PHE A 159 3.49 -24.02 3.06
N CYS A 160 3.52 -24.71 1.91
CA CYS A 160 4.64 -25.55 1.50
C CYS A 160 5.54 -24.77 0.54
N GLY A 161 6.84 -24.59 0.88
CA GLY A 161 7.82 -23.99 -0.03
C GLY A 161 8.35 -22.60 0.35
N CYS A 162 7.96 -22.05 1.50
CA CYS A 162 8.54 -20.83 2.07
C CYS A 162 8.87 -21.03 3.57
N ALA A 163 9.70 -20.16 4.16
CA ALA A 163 10.03 -20.27 5.58
C ALA A 163 8.89 -19.66 6.40
N ALA A 164 8.26 -20.45 7.26
CA ALA A 164 7.16 -20.00 8.09
C ALA A 164 7.52 -18.74 8.91
N GLY A 165 6.65 -17.73 8.89
CA GLY A 165 6.88 -16.47 9.57
C GLY A 165 7.88 -15.54 8.87
N GLN A 166 8.30 -15.88 7.65
CA GLN A 166 9.08 -14.97 6.82
C GLN A 166 8.13 -13.93 6.19
N TRP A 167 8.19 -12.73 6.73
CA TRP A 167 7.58 -11.54 6.14
C TRP A 167 8.68 -10.74 5.44
N TYR A 168 8.40 -10.35 4.21
CA TYR A 168 9.32 -9.64 3.32
C TYR A 168 10.58 -10.44 2.94
N SER A 169 11.75 -10.22 3.53
CA SER A 169 13.03 -10.72 2.98
C SER A 169 13.79 -11.65 3.94
N ARG A 170 14.52 -12.66 3.45
CA ARG A 170 15.45 -13.41 4.31
C ARG A 170 16.72 -12.64 4.65
N GLU A 171 17.03 -11.59 3.90
CA GLU A 171 18.21 -10.76 4.12
C GLU A 171 17.94 -9.78 5.27
N PRO A 172 18.68 -9.85 6.40
CA PRO A 172 18.45 -8.99 7.55
C PRO A 172 18.52 -7.49 7.22
N GLN A 173 19.38 -7.10 6.28
CA GLN A 173 19.53 -5.70 5.85
C GLN A 173 18.28 -5.17 5.15
N ARG A 174 17.45 -6.05 4.60
CA ARG A 174 16.22 -5.70 3.90
C ARG A 174 15.01 -5.67 4.83
N GLN A 175 15.09 -6.23 6.04
CA GLN A 175 13.96 -6.22 6.98
C GLN A 175 13.45 -4.81 7.32
N GLN A 176 14.31 -3.79 7.24
CA GLN A 176 13.91 -2.38 7.40
C GLN A 176 12.96 -1.85 6.32
N GLU A 177 12.83 -2.53 5.17
CA GLU A 177 11.93 -2.12 4.09
C GLU A 177 10.49 -2.63 4.31
N ASP A 178 10.25 -3.50 5.29
CA ASP A 178 8.90 -3.94 5.65
C ASP A 178 8.16 -2.81 6.38
N CYS A 179 7.03 -2.36 5.82
CA CYS A 179 6.17 -1.35 6.44
C CYS A 179 4.89 -1.92 7.05
N LEU A 180 4.69 -3.24 7.03
CA LEU A 180 3.54 -3.87 7.69
C LEU A 180 3.44 -3.54 9.19
N PRO A 181 4.53 -3.48 9.99
CA PRO A 181 4.43 -3.09 11.41
C PRO A 181 3.81 -1.69 11.62
N VAL A 182 4.03 -0.77 10.68
CA VAL A 182 3.51 0.60 10.73
C VAL A 182 2.01 0.60 10.44
N TRP A 183 1.57 -0.17 9.44
CA TRP A 183 0.15 -0.38 9.16
C TRP A 183 -0.59 -0.98 10.35
N LEU A 184 -0.04 -2.04 10.95
CA LEU A 184 -0.64 -2.70 12.11
C LEU A 184 -0.75 -1.78 13.34
N LYS A 185 0.21 -0.86 13.51
CA LYS A 185 0.20 0.13 14.59
C LYS A 185 -0.89 1.18 14.40
N HIS A 186 -1.08 1.67 13.18
CA HIS A 186 -1.96 2.81 12.90
C HIS A 186 -3.38 2.42 12.49
N ILE A 187 -3.54 1.29 11.80
CA ILE A 187 -4.80 0.85 11.17
C ILE A 187 -5.31 -0.46 11.76
N GLY A 188 -4.44 -1.47 11.90
CA GLY A 188 -4.80 -2.80 12.39
C GLY A 188 -4.85 -3.88 11.31
N ALA A 189 -5.46 -5.02 11.62
CA ALA A 189 -5.36 -6.28 10.84
C ALA A 189 -6.71 -6.87 10.40
N ASP A 190 -7.77 -6.06 10.34
CA ASP A 190 -9.17 -6.49 10.16
C ASP A 190 -9.65 -6.64 8.68
#